data_AF-A0A662A6Z1-F1
#
_entry.id   AF-A0A662A6Z1-F1
#
_cell.length_a   1.000
_cell.length_b   1.000
_cell.length_c   1.000
_cell.angle_alpha   90.00
_cell.angle_beta   90.00
_cell.angle_gamma   90.00
#
_symmetry.space_group_name_H-M   'P 1'
#
loop_
_entity.id
_entity.type
_entity.pdbx_description
1 polymer ?
#
loop_
_entity_poly.entity_id
_entity_poly.type
_entity_poly.pdbx_seq_one_letter_code
_entity_poly.pdbx_strand_id
1 'polypeptide(L)'
;MEKAQTGYISSKAQIGKYVKISPGVIINDNVEIGDNSFIGPYSIIGEPTGEYYKKKENHFNKKTKIGENAIIRSFTTIYEDVIIGKNFQTGHHAVIREKTKIGNNTSFGSFSEMPGHSKIGNFVRIHSKVMLSEYNEIEDFVWIFPFVVLTNVKHPPIGEYQITKIKKYAQIFSHSIILPGITIGENAIIGAGSLVTKDVSDEMLVVGNPSKSIKSVRDIKDENGNFVYPWKDYLKEFRGYPWQEEHTEK
;
A
#
# COMPACT_ATOMS: atom_id res chain seq x y z
N MET A 1 36.49 0.55 -18.39
CA MET A 1 35.60 -0.56 -18.74
C MET A 1 34.20 -0.22 -18.25
N GLU A 2 33.35 0.24 -19.15
CA GLU A 2 31.93 0.51 -18.88
C GLU A 2 31.25 -0.80 -18.45
N LYS A 3 30.61 -0.79 -17.28
CA LYS A 3 29.93 -1.98 -16.75
C LYS A 3 28.74 -2.27 -17.64
N ALA A 4 28.67 -3.49 -18.19
CA ALA A 4 27.49 -4.01 -18.87
C ALA A 4 26.25 -3.76 -17.99
N GLN A 5 25.35 -2.90 -18.45
CA GLN A 5 24.11 -2.58 -17.78
C GLN A 5 23.17 -3.77 -18.00
N THR A 6 23.02 -4.64 -16.99
CA THR A 6 22.28 -5.92 -17.11
C THR A 6 20.76 -5.76 -17.05
N GLY A 7 20.22 -4.56 -17.24
CA GLY A 7 18.80 -4.24 -17.18
C GLY A 7 18.30 -3.58 -18.48
N TYR A 8 17.00 -3.26 -18.52
CA TYR A 8 16.37 -2.57 -19.64
C TYR A 8 15.74 -1.26 -19.16
N ILE A 9 16.06 -0.15 -19.81
CA ILE A 9 15.40 1.14 -19.58
C ILE A 9 14.95 1.65 -20.94
N SER A 10 13.64 1.78 -21.12
CA SER A 10 13.06 2.33 -22.35
C SER A 10 13.55 3.76 -22.60
N SER A 11 13.83 4.08 -23.87
CA SER A 11 14.12 5.45 -24.31
C SER A 11 12.93 6.40 -24.16
N LYS A 12 11.71 5.86 -23.96
CA LYS A 12 10.50 6.64 -23.68
C LYS A 12 10.22 6.81 -22.19
N ALA A 13 11.06 6.26 -21.32
CA ALA A 13 10.99 6.52 -19.89
C ALA A 13 11.64 7.87 -19.55
N GLN A 14 11.10 8.55 -18.53
CA GLN A 14 11.66 9.79 -18.01
C GLN A 14 12.23 9.53 -16.61
N ILE A 15 13.54 9.71 -16.47
CA ILE A 15 14.26 9.46 -15.22
C ILE A 15 14.72 10.79 -14.64
N GLY A 16 14.31 11.06 -13.40
CA GLY A 16 14.69 12.25 -12.65
C GLY A 16 16.18 12.32 -12.30
N LYS A 17 16.58 13.43 -11.69
CA LYS A 17 17.96 13.67 -11.25
C LYS A 17 18.31 12.75 -10.07
N TYR A 18 19.56 12.29 -10.04
CA TYR A 18 20.11 11.48 -8.94
C TYR A 18 19.35 10.18 -8.63
N VAL A 19 18.60 9.65 -9.61
CA VAL A 19 17.97 8.33 -9.48
C VAL A 19 19.02 7.25 -9.55
N LYS A 20 19.01 6.34 -8.56
CA LYS A 20 19.91 5.17 -8.51
C LYS A 20 19.16 3.93 -8.97
N ILE A 21 19.62 3.32 -10.05
CA ILE A 21 19.00 2.12 -10.63
C ILE A 21 19.97 0.95 -10.49
N SER A 22 19.54 -0.08 -9.78
CA SER A 22 20.34 -1.29 -9.53
C SER A 22 20.34 -2.24 -10.75
N PRO A 23 21.28 -3.21 -10.82
CA PRO A 23 21.33 -4.20 -11.89
C PRO A 23 20.04 -5.01 -12.07
N GLY A 24 19.75 -5.40 -13.31
CA GLY A 24 18.59 -6.25 -13.64
C GLY A 24 17.23 -5.56 -13.61
N VAL A 25 17.18 -4.25 -13.37
CA VAL A 25 15.92 -3.48 -13.40
C VAL A 25 15.37 -3.38 -14.83
N ILE A 26 14.05 -3.49 -14.96
CA ILE A 26 13.30 -3.24 -16.20
C ILE A 26 12.41 -2.02 -15.99
N ILE A 27 12.56 -1.01 -16.84
CA ILE A 27 11.70 0.18 -16.87
C ILE A 27 11.11 0.30 -18.28
N ASN A 28 9.80 0.11 -18.39
CA ASN A 28 9.08 0.11 -19.67
C ASN A 28 8.73 1.53 -20.15
N ASP A 29 8.13 1.60 -21.34
CA ASP A 29 7.66 2.84 -21.97
C ASP A 29 6.73 3.63 -21.04
N ASN A 30 6.77 4.97 -21.15
CA ASN A 30 5.88 5.90 -20.45
C ASN A 30 5.96 5.84 -18.91
N VAL A 31 7.05 5.30 -18.36
CA VAL A 31 7.37 5.39 -16.94
C VAL A 31 8.04 6.73 -16.63
N GLU A 32 7.60 7.39 -15.57
CA GLU A 32 8.23 8.59 -15.00
C GLU A 32 8.70 8.29 -13.57
N ILE A 33 9.99 8.47 -13.28
CA ILE A 33 10.57 8.29 -11.93
C ILE A 33 11.11 9.63 -11.45
N GLY A 34 10.59 10.11 -10.30
CA GLY A 34 11.01 11.38 -9.70
C GLY A 34 12.43 11.35 -9.11
N ASP A 35 12.99 12.54 -8.91
CA ASP A 35 14.35 12.78 -8.43
C ASP A 35 14.67 12.02 -7.13
N ASN A 36 15.96 11.74 -6.91
CA ASN A 36 16.52 11.12 -5.70
C ASN A 36 15.92 9.75 -5.34
N SER A 37 15.30 9.07 -6.30
CA SER A 37 14.70 7.75 -6.07
C SER A 37 15.74 6.63 -6.18
N PHE A 38 15.49 5.52 -5.50
CA PHE A 38 16.25 4.28 -5.60
C PHE A 38 15.35 3.16 -6.11
N ILE A 39 15.80 2.48 -7.16
CA ILE A 39 15.17 1.28 -7.71
C ILE A 39 16.12 0.09 -7.47
N GLY A 40 15.66 -0.82 -6.61
CA GLY A 40 16.36 -2.04 -6.21
C GLY A 40 16.49 -3.06 -7.35
N PRO A 41 17.43 -4.01 -7.24
CA PRO A 41 17.75 -4.93 -8.32
C PRO A 41 16.57 -5.82 -8.70
N TYR A 42 16.49 -6.17 -9.98
CA TYR A 42 15.46 -7.05 -10.55
C TYR A 42 14.01 -6.56 -10.37
N SER A 43 13.81 -5.28 -10.07
CA SER A 43 12.48 -4.68 -10.05
C SER A 43 12.00 -4.35 -11.47
N ILE A 44 10.69 -4.42 -11.68
CA ILE A 44 10.05 -4.11 -12.96
C ILE A 44 9.07 -2.96 -12.75
N ILE A 45 9.20 -1.90 -13.54
CA ILE A 45 8.35 -0.72 -13.48
C ILE A 45 7.67 -0.50 -14.83
N GLY A 46 6.35 -0.32 -14.80
CA GLY A 46 5.51 -0.25 -15.99
C GLY A 46 5.25 -1.63 -16.60
N GLU A 47 5.16 -2.68 -15.79
CA GLU A 47 4.83 -4.03 -16.29
C GLU A 47 3.51 -4.03 -17.07
N PRO A 48 3.48 -4.56 -18.31
CA PRO A 48 2.24 -4.63 -19.08
C PRO A 48 1.18 -5.48 -18.40
N THR A 49 -0.08 -5.09 -18.55
CA THR A 49 -1.20 -5.94 -18.11
C THR A 49 -1.37 -7.14 -19.04
N GLY A 50 -2.23 -8.09 -18.63
CA GLY A 50 -2.65 -9.20 -19.49
C GLY A 50 -3.27 -8.78 -20.84
N GLU A 51 -3.65 -7.49 -21.01
CA GLU A 51 -4.07 -6.95 -22.30
C GLU A 51 -2.97 -7.02 -23.37
N TYR A 52 -1.69 -6.98 -22.99
CA TYR A 52 -0.56 -7.11 -23.90
C TYR A 52 -0.65 -8.38 -24.76
N TYR A 53 -0.99 -9.52 -24.14
CA TYR A 53 -1.11 -10.79 -24.85
C TYR A 53 -2.34 -10.87 -25.77
N LYS A 54 -3.35 -10.03 -25.53
CA LYS A 54 -4.57 -9.97 -26.37
C LYS A 54 -4.41 -9.03 -27.57
N LYS A 55 -3.53 -8.03 -27.48
CA LYS A 55 -3.37 -6.96 -28.47
C LYS A 55 -1.89 -6.66 -28.75
N LYS A 56 -1.09 -7.71 -28.97
CA LYS A 56 0.38 -7.64 -29.02
C LYS A 56 0.94 -6.56 -29.97
N GLU A 57 0.30 -6.37 -31.12
CA GLU A 57 0.76 -5.41 -32.14
C GLU A 57 0.39 -3.94 -31.83
N ASN A 58 -0.56 -3.71 -30.92
CA ASN A 58 -1.12 -2.39 -30.61
C ASN A 58 -1.09 -2.05 -29.12
N HIS A 59 -0.36 -2.82 -28.30
CA HIS A 59 -0.29 -2.55 -26.87
C HIS A 59 0.49 -1.25 -26.64
N PHE A 60 -0.17 -0.31 -25.98
CA PHE A 60 0.41 0.93 -25.55
C PHE A 60 0.56 0.89 -24.04
N ASN A 61 1.82 0.88 -23.56
CA ASN A 61 2.09 0.95 -22.12
C ASN A 61 1.52 2.24 -21.56
N LYS A 62 0.53 2.13 -20.69
CA LYS A 62 -0.09 3.28 -20.02
C LYS A 62 0.90 3.93 -19.05
N LYS A 63 0.75 5.24 -18.87
CA LYS A 63 1.65 6.04 -18.04
C LYS A 63 1.70 5.51 -16.60
N THR A 64 2.89 5.25 -16.10
CA THR A 64 3.16 4.98 -14.68
C THR A 64 4.08 6.05 -14.13
N LYS A 65 3.74 6.60 -12.97
CA LYS A 65 4.50 7.69 -12.34
C LYS A 65 4.84 7.35 -10.90
N ILE A 66 6.11 7.51 -10.55
CA ILE A 66 6.63 7.38 -9.19
C ILE A 66 7.18 8.74 -8.77
N GLY A 67 6.72 9.26 -7.64
CA GLY A 67 7.18 10.54 -7.10
C GLY A 67 8.65 10.53 -6.66
N GLU A 68 9.13 11.71 -6.29
CA GLU A 68 10.50 11.92 -5.78
C GLU A 68 10.77 11.14 -4.49
N ASN A 69 12.05 10.86 -4.23
CA ASN A 69 12.57 10.18 -3.03
C ASN A 69 11.95 8.79 -2.78
N ALA A 70 11.52 8.10 -3.85
CA ALA A 70 10.97 6.77 -3.70
C ALA A 70 12.08 5.74 -3.40
N ILE A 71 11.78 4.75 -2.55
CA ILE A 71 12.67 3.60 -2.30
C ILE A 71 11.91 2.34 -2.69
N ILE A 72 12.17 1.86 -3.90
CA ILE A 72 11.60 0.62 -4.41
C ILE A 72 12.61 -0.50 -4.16
N ARG A 73 12.30 -1.44 -3.27
CA ARG A 73 13.21 -2.54 -2.92
C ARG A 73 13.15 -3.68 -3.95
N SER A 74 14.13 -4.57 -3.89
CA SER A 74 14.42 -5.60 -4.91
C SER A 74 13.21 -6.46 -5.27
N PHE A 75 13.16 -6.90 -6.53
CA PHE A 75 12.10 -7.77 -7.05
C PHE A 75 10.69 -7.20 -6.92
N THR A 76 10.54 -5.88 -6.80
CA THR A 76 9.22 -5.24 -6.79
C THR A 76 8.73 -5.11 -8.22
N THR A 77 7.47 -5.46 -8.47
CA THR A 77 6.79 -5.26 -9.76
C THR A 77 5.69 -4.22 -9.62
N ILE A 78 5.80 -3.14 -10.39
CA ILE A 78 4.78 -2.09 -10.50
C ILE A 78 4.30 -2.06 -11.95
N TYR A 79 3.00 -2.23 -12.16
CA TYR A 79 2.40 -2.29 -13.49
C TYR A 79 2.30 -0.90 -14.13
N GLU A 80 1.96 -0.89 -15.42
CA GLU A 80 1.44 0.29 -16.11
C GLU A 80 0.19 0.88 -15.43
N ASP A 81 -0.16 2.14 -15.71
CA ASP A 81 -1.35 2.82 -15.17
C ASP A 81 -1.35 2.93 -13.63
N VAL A 82 -0.17 3.09 -13.02
CA VAL A 82 0.00 3.29 -11.58
C VAL A 82 0.59 4.66 -11.28
N ILE A 83 -0.03 5.41 -10.37
CA ILE A 83 0.45 6.74 -9.94
C ILE A 83 0.77 6.71 -8.45
N ILE A 84 2.02 6.99 -8.10
CA ILE A 84 2.55 6.95 -6.74
C ILE A 84 3.11 8.31 -6.37
N GLY A 85 2.76 8.78 -5.17
CA GLY A 85 3.25 10.04 -4.59
C GLY A 85 4.73 10.02 -4.20
N LYS A 86 5.16 11.10 -3.54
CA LYS A 86 6.53 11.30 -3.04
C LYS A 86 6.82 10.41 -1.83
N ASN A 87 8.11 10.13 -1.60
CA ASN A 87 8.62 9.41 -0.43
C ASN A 87 7.99 8.01 -0.25
N PHE A 88 7.53 7.39 -1.34
CA PHE A 88 6.95 6.06 -1.30
C PHE A 88 8.02 5.00 -1.07
N GLN A 89 7.69 3.96 -0.31
CA GLN A 89 8.63 2.87 -0.04
C GLN A 89 8.00 1.50 -0.24
N THR A 90 8.72 0.57 -0.87
CA THR A 90 8.33 -0.84 -0.89
C THR A 90 9.26 -1.73 -0.06
N GLY A 91 8.74 -2.86 0.40
CA GLY A 91 9.52 -4.04 0.75
C GLY A 91 9.97 -4.81 -0.50
N HIS A 92 10.56 -5.98 -0.30
CA HIS A 92 10.98 -6.86 -1.40
C HIS A 92 9.82 -7.68 -1.95
N HIS A 93 9.81 -8.02 -3.24
CA HIS A 93 8.75 -8.83 -3.86
C HIS A 93 7.33 -8.23 -3.74
N ALA A 94 7.22 -6.92 -3.61
CA ALA A 94 5.93 -6.25 -3.65
C ALA A 94 5.35 -6.27 -5.07
N VAL A 95 4.03 -6.43 -5.19
CA VAL A 95 3.32 -6.36 -6.48
C VAL A 95 2.20 -5.33 -6.41
N ILE A 96 2.26 -4.33 -7.30
CA ILE A 96 1.27 -3.26 -7.40
C ILE A 96 0.76 -3.20 -8.84
N ARG A 97 -0.51 -3.49 -9.03
CA ARG A 97 -1.15 -3.58 -10.34
C ARG A 97 -1.89 -2.33 -10.76
N GLU A 98 -2.32 -2.33 -12.02
CA GLU A 98 -2.83 -1.21 -12.78
C GLU A 98 -4.02 -0.46 -12.16
N LYS A 99 -4.28 0.75 -12.67
CA LYS A 99 -5.39 1.63 -12.27
C LYS A 99 -5.39 1.94 -10.77
N THR A 100 -4.19 2.10 -10.22
CA THR A 100 -3.99 2.33 -8.79
C THR A 100 -3.34 3.68 -8.54
N LYS A 101 -3.84 4.40 -7.54
CA LYS A 101 -3.27 5.66 -7.07
C LYS A 101 -2.86 5.53 -5.61
N ILE A 102 -1.62 5.90 -5.30
CA ILE A 102 -1.04 5.86 -3.95
C ILE A 102 -0.52 7.25 -3.58
N GLY A 103 -0.90 7.73 -2.39
CA GLY A 103 -0.48 9.02 -1.86
C GLY A 103 0.99 9.09 -1.43
N ASN A 104 1.34 10.23 -0.82
CA ASN A 104 2.70 10.52 -0.37
C ASN A 104 3.02 9.82 0.96
N ASN A 105 4.31 9.57 1.21
CA ASN A 105 4.81 8.99 2.45
C ASN A 105 4.16 7.65 2.81
N THR A 106 3.65 6.92 1.83
CA THR A 106 3.01 5.60 2.02
C THR A 106 4.03 4.49 1.83
N SER A 107 3.89 3.40 2.59
CA SER A 107 4.75 2.23 2.46
C SER A 107 3.96 0.96 2.14
N PHE A 108 4.57 0.07 1.36
CA PHE A 108 3.98 -1.19 0.93
C PHE A 108 4.94 -2.36 1.15
N GLY A 109 4.65 -3.20 2.13
CA GLY A 109 5.58 -4.19 2.68
C GLY A 109 5.99 -5.32 1.73
N SER A 110 6.94 -6.14 2.19
CA SER A 110 7.48 -7.23 1.39
C SER A 110 6.43 -8.31 1.14
N PHE A 111 6.39 -8.87 -0.08
CA PHE A 111 5.41 -9.89 -0.49
C PHE A 111 3.94 -9.47 -0.34
N SER A 112 3.66 -8.17 -0.23
CA SER A 112 2.29 -7.67 -0.31
C SER A 112 1.88 -7.56 -1.77
N GLU A 113 0.59 -7.71 -2.03
CA GLU A 113 0.02 -7.69 -3.37
C GLU A 113 -1.25 -6.84 -3.40
N MET A 114 -1.40 -6.08 -4.49
CA MET A 114 -2.59 -5.28 -4.78
C MET A 114 -2.93 -5.41 -6.27
N PRO A 115 -3.92 -6.24 -6.66
CA PRO A 115 -4.25 -6.56 -8.05
C PRO A 115 -4.91 -5.45 -8.88
N GLY A 116 -5.09 -4.24 -8.33
CA GLY A 116 -5.41 -3.03 -9.09
C GLY A 116 -6.62 -2.24 -8.57
N HIS A 117 -7.05 -1.26 -9.36
CA HIS A 117 -8.30 -0.48 -9.15
C HIS A 117 -8.45 0.15 -7.76
N SER A 118 -7.35 0.56 -7.12
CA SER A 118 -7.36 1.01 -5.72
C SER A 118 -6.91 2.46 -5.55
N LYS A 119 -7.43 3.12 -4.52
CA LYS A 119 -7.01 4.46 -4.08
C LYS A 119 -6.49 4.38 -2.66
N ILE A 120 -5.24 4.73 -2.47
CA ILE A 120 -4.54 4.70 -1.19
C ILE A 120 -4.10 6.12 -0.84
N GLY A 121 -4.42 6.56 0.37
CA GLY A 121 -4.08 7.87 0.90
C GLY A 121 -2.59 8.06 1.19
N ASN A 122 -2.31 9.14 1.89
CA ASN A 122 -0.99 9.52 2.38
C ASN A 122 -0.70 8.83 3.71
N PHE A 123 0.59 8.61 4.00
CA PHE A 123 1.03 8.08 5.29
C PHE A 123 0.42 6.72 5.67
N VAL A 124 -0.05 5.95 4.67
CA VAL A 124 -0.58 4.61 4.88
C VAL A 124 0.59 3.65 5.11
N ARG A 125 0.42 2.69 6.02
CA ARG A 125 1.40 1.67 6.37
C ARG A 125 0.83 0.29 6.07
N ILE A 126 1.11 -0.23 4.88
CA ILE A 126 0.80 -1.62 4.52
C ILE A 126 2.05 -2.45 4.83
N HIS A 127 1.97 -3.35 5.81
CA HIS A 127 3.06 -4.23 6.21
C HIS A 127 3.22 -5.41 5.24
N SER A 128 4.16 -6.31 5.54
CA SER A 128 4.51 -7.46 4.70
C SER A 128 3.39 -8.50 4.61
N LYS A 129 3.29 -9.18 3.47
CA LYS A 129 2.35 -10.27 3.20
C LYS A 129 0.89 -9.87 3.39
N VAL A 130 0.55 -8.63 3.05
CA VAL A 130 -0.83 -8.15 3.00
C VAL A 130 -1.37 -8.43 1.61
N MET A 131 -2.57 -9.02 1.54
CA MET A 131 -3.28 -9.27 0.30
C MET A 131 -4.48 -8.35 0.21
N LEU A 132 -4.42 -7.37 -0.69
CA LEU A 132 -5.53 -6.47 -0.97
C LEU A 132 -6.18 -6.94 -2.26
N SER A 133 -7.43 -7.42 -2.28
CA SER A 133 -8.11 -7.70 -3.56
C SER A 133 -8.30 -6.42 -4.38
N GLU A 134 -8.74 -6.49 -5.64
CA GLU A 134 -9.09 -5.27 -6.41
C GLU A 134 -10.17 -4.45 -5.71
N TYR A 135 -10.18 -3.13 -5.95
CA TYR A 135 -11.17 -2.17 -5.45
C TYR A 135 -11.08 -1.88 -3.94
N ASN A 136 -10.10 -1.06 -3.55
CA ASN A 136 -10.00 -0.53 -2.19
C ASN A 136 -9.98 1.00 -2.19
N GLU A 137 -10.61 1.58 -1.19
CA GLU A 137 -10.46 3.00 -0.84
C GLU A 137 -9.90 3.07 0.59
N ILE A 138 -8.59 3.31 0.69
CA ILE A 138 -7.85 3.35 1.96
C ILE A 138 -7.43 4.80 2.21
N GLU A 139 -7.96 5.41 3.27
CA GLU A 139 -7.70 6.81 3.58
C GLU A 139 -6.36 7.02 4.32
N ASP A 140 -6.03 8.29 4.61
CA ASP A 140 -4.75 8.67 5.19
C ASP A 140 -4.50 8.01 6.57
N PHE A 141 -3.23 7.76 6.88
CA PHE A 141 -2.77 7.30 8.20
C PHE A 141 -3.28 5.91 8.62
N VAL A 142 -3.83 5.12 7.70
CA VAL A 142 -4.26 3.74 7.98
C VAL A 142 -3.04 2.83 8.18
N TRP A 143 -3.13 1.89 9.12
CA TRP A 143 -2.17 0.81 9.30
C TRP A 143 -2.79 -0.55 9.02
N ILE A 144 -2.13 -1.34 8.19
CA ILE A 144 -2.53 -2.70 7.84
C ILE A 144 -1.35 -3.62 8.15
N PHE A 145 -1.49 -4.40 9.22
CA PHE A 145 -0.45 -5.27 9.75
C PHE A 145 -0.29 -6.56 8.94
N PRO A 146 0.78 -7.35 9.18
CA PRO A 146 1.08 -8.51 8.35
C PRO A 146 -0.05 -9.54 8.21
N PHE A 147 -0.14 -10.19 7.06
CA PHE A 147 -1.12 -11.26 6.79
C PHE A 147 -2.60 -10.84 6.82
N VAL A 148 -2.89 -9.54 6.73
CA VAL A 148 -4.26 -9.09 6.51
C VAL A 148 -4.69 -9.41 5.09
N VAL A 149 -5.94 -9.86 4.95
CA VAL A 149 -6.58 -10.15 3.66
C VAL A 149 -7.84 -9.30 3.51
N LEU A 150 -7.92 -8.51 2.44
CA LEU A 150 -9.16 -7.86 2.00
C LEU A 150 -9.75 -8.64 0.83
N THR A 151 -11.04 -8.96 0.91
CA THR A 151 -11.78 -9.67 -0.15
C THR A 151 -12.77 -8.74 -0.83
N ASN A 152 -13.24 -9.08 -2.03
CA ASN A 152 -14.03 -8.16 -2.85
C ASN A 152 -15.24 -8.77 -3.57
N VAL A 153 -15.47 -10.09 -3.50
CA VAL A 153 -16.66 -10.73 -4.12
C VAL A 153 -17.39 -11.56 -3.07
N LYS A 154 -18.69 -11.30 -2.90
CA LYS A 154 -19.51 -11.93 -1.85
C LYS A 154 -19.82 -13.41 -2.12
N HIS A 155 -19.96 -13.81 -3.39
CA HIS A 155 -20.36 -15.17 -3.80
C HIS A 155 -19.45 -15.75 -4.90
N PRO A 156 -18.12 -15.80 -4.71
CA PRO A 156 -17.17 -16.13 -5.78
C PRO A 156 -17.41 -17.52 -6.40
N PRO A 157 -17.20 -17.69 -7.73
CA PRO A 157 -16.77 -16.68 -8.71
C PRO A 157 -17.90 -15.79 -9.25
N ILE A 158 -19.09 -15.82 -8.63
CA ILE A 158 -20.29 -15.12 -9.09
C ILE A 158 -20.47 -13.79 -8.32
N GLY A 159 -20.86 -12.75 -9.03
CA GLY A 159 -21.24 -11.47 -8.44
C GLY A 159 -20.28 -10.33 -8.78
N GLU A 160 -20.60 -9.17 -8.22
CA GLU A 160 -19.89 -7.93 -8.51
C GLU A 160 -18.75 -7.68 -7.51
N TYR A 161 -17.72 -6.98 -7.97
CA TYR A 161 -16.67 -6.48 -7.11
C TYR A 161 -17.21 -5.39 -6.19
N GLN A 162 -16.90 -5.50 -4.90
CA GLN A 162 -17.32 -4.58 -3.87
C GLN A 162 -16.12 -3.82 -3.32
N ILE A 163 -16.29 -2.50 -3.17
CA ILE A 163 -15.25 -1.62 -2.64
C ILE A 163 -15.15 -1.83 -1.14
N THR A 164 -13.97 -2.22 -0.66
CA THR A 164 -13.65 -2.15 0.77
C THR A 164 -13.16 -0.75 1.10
N LYS A 165 -13.75 -0.12 2.13
CA LYS A 165 -13.39 1.23 2.57
C LYS A 165 -12.74 1.19 3.95
N ILE A 166 -11.58 1.81 4.09
CA ILE A 166 -10.86 1.89 5.37
C ILE A 166 -10.60 3.37 5.65
N LYS A 167 -11.32 3.92 6.63
CA LYS A 167 -11.25 5.34 6.96
C LYS A 167 -9.98 5.70 7.73
N LYS A 168 -9.71 7.00 7.81
CA LYS A 168 -8.49 7.56 8.42
C LYS A 168 -8.15 6.96 9.78
N TYR A 169 -6.86 6.81 10.03
CA TYR A 169 -6.30 6.34 11.31
C TYR A 169 -6.69 4.92 11.75
N ALA A 170 -7.54 4.20 11.00
CA ALA A 170 -7.93 2.85 11.35
C ALA A 170 -6.72 1.90 11.33
N GLN A 171 -6.79 0.86 12.16
CA GLN A 171 -5.73 -0.13 12.29
C GLN A 171 -6.29 -1.54 12.16
N ILE A 172 -5.72 -2.32 11.24
CA ILE A 172 -6.12 -3.71 10.99
C ILE A 172 -4.98 -4.62 11.39
N PHE A 173 -5.13 -5.30 12.53
CA PHE A 173 -4.09 -6.12 13.11
C PHE A 173 -3.93 -7.46 12.38
N SER A 174 -2.77 -8.07 12.58
CA SER A 174 -2.28 -9.20 11.80
C SER A 174 -3.28 -10.35 11.70
N HIS A 175 -3.23 -11.08 10.58
CA HIS A 175 -4.09 -12.25 10.30
C HIS A 175 -5.60 -11.98 10.26
N SER A 176 -6.04 -10.72 10.17
CA SER A 176 -7.46 -10.40 10.02
C SER A 176 -7.92 -10.55 8.57
N ILE A 177 -9.15 -11.02 8.38
CA ILE A 177 -9.82 -11.14 7.09
C ILE A 177 -11.00 -10.19 7.06
N ILE A 178 -11.06 -9.32 6.05
CA ILE A 178 -12.16 -8.40 5.84
C ILE A 178 -13.01 -8.91 4.67
N LEU A 179 -14.29 -9.20 4.94
CA LEU A 179 -15.23 -9.63 3.92
C LEU A 179 -15.54 -8.50 2.91
N PRO A 180 -16.14 -8.83 1.75
CA PRO A 180 -16.38 -7.86 0.69
C PRO A 180 -17.28 -6.71 1.11
N GLY A 181 -16.99 -5.51 0.60
CA GLY A 181 -17.86 -4.34 0.71
C GLY A 181 -17.92 -3.71 2.10
N ILE A 182 -17.04 -4.11 3.02
CA ILE A 182 -17.04 -3.63 4.40
C ILE A 182 -16.41 -2.23 4.49
N THR A 183 -17.04 -1.37 5.28
CA THR A 183 -16.47 -0.09 5.72
C THR A 183 -15.91 -0.22 7.14
N ILE A 184 -14.64 0.12 7.30
CA ILE A 184 -13.96 0.24 8.59
C ILE A 184 -13.90 1.73 8.97
N GLY A 185 -14.51 2.08 10.10
CA GLY A 185 -14.64 3.44 10.59
C GLY A 185 -13.34 4.13 10.98
N GLU A 186 -13.40 5.45 11.15
CA GLU A 186 -12.26 6.29 11.51
C GLU A 186 -11.76 5.89 12.90
N ASN A 187 -10.45 5.76 13.09
CA ASN A 187 -9.82 5.28 14.35
C ASN A 187 -10.31 3.90 14.82
N ALA A 188 -11.03 3.13 14.00
CA ALA A 188 -11.46 1.78 14.38
C ALA A 188 -10.27 0.81 14.43
N ILE A 189 -10.36 -0.18 15.32
CA ILE A 189 -9.36 -1.23 15.47
C ILE A 189 -10.00 -2.58 15.16
N ILE A 190 -9.42 -3.27 14.19
CA ILE A 190 -9.67 -4.70 13.97
C ILE A 190 -8.58 -5.46 14.72
N GLY A 191 -8.94 -6.18 15.78
CA GLY A 191 -7.99 -6.98 16.54
C GLY A 191 -7.45 -8.17 15.73
N ALA A 192 -6.30 -8.68 16.14
CA ALA A 192 -5.60 -9.75 15.41
C ALA A 192 -6.48 -11.00 15.21
N GLY A 193 -6.37 -11.64 14.03
CA GLY A 193 -7.08 -12.88 13.70
C GLY A 193 -8.59 -12.73 13.53
N SER A 194 -9.12 -11.52 13.35
CA SER A 194 -10.57 -11.29 13.26
C SER A 194 -11.13 -11.61 11.87
N LEU A 195 -12.32 -12.20 11.82
CA LEU A 195 -13.12 -12.31 10.59
C LEU A 195 -14.20 -11.22 10.60
N VAL A 196 -13.98 -10.14 9.86
CA VAL A 196 -14.88 -8.98 9.82
C VAL A 196 -15.97 -9.21 8.78
N THR A 197 -17.21 -9.35 9.26
CA THR A 197 -18.36 -9.69 8.42
C THR A 197 -19.38 -8.56 8.26
N LYS A 198 -19.17 -7.43 8.95
CA LYS A 198 -20.05 -6.26 8.97
C LYS A 198 -19.21 -4.99 9.11
N ASP A 199 -19.79 -3.86 8.71
CA ASP A 199 -19.21 -2.54 8.90
C ASP A 199 -18.84 -2.30 10.37
N VAL A 200 -17.74 -1.58 10.56
CA VAL A 200 -17.21 -1.24 11.88
C VAL A 200 -17.36 0.26 12.08
N SER A 201 -18.07 0.64 13.14
CA SER A 201 -18.24 2.05 13.51
C SER A 201 -16.91 2.73 13.84
N ASP A 202 -16.89 4.05 13.71
CA ASP A 202 -15.76 4.88 14.10
C ASP A 202 -15.41 4.63 15.59
N GLU A 203 -14.12 4.65 15.91
CA GLU A 203 -13.57 4.47 17.26
C GLU A 203 -13.99 3.17 17.97
N MET A 204 -14.33 2.13 17.22
CA MET A 204 -14.71 0.83 17.78
C MET A 204 -13.60 -0.20 17.67
N LEU A 205 -13.40 -0.98 18.75
CA LEU A 205 -12.62 -2.21 18.72
C LEU A 205 -13.53 -3.40 18.38
N VAL A 206 -13.19 -4.16 17.34
CA VAL A 206 -13.82 -5.45 17.03
C VAL A 206 -12.79 -6.59 17.09
N VAL A 207 -13.20 -7.75 17.61
CA VAL A 207 -12.36 -8.95 17.67
C VAL A 207 -13.16 -10.23 17.40
N GLY A 208 -12.48 -11.29 16.95
CA GLY A 208 -13.01 -12.66 16.91
C GLY A 208 -13.52 -13.12 15.54
N ASN A 209 -14.12 -14.30 15.50
CA ASN A 209 -14.63 -14.94 14.28
C ASN A 209 -16.04 -15.54 14.52
N PRO A 210 -17.11 -14.95 13.95
CA PRO A 210 -17.13 -13.63 13.33
C PRO A 210 -16.80 -12.52 14.34
N SER A 211 -16.25 -11.41 13.88
CA SER A 211 -15.84 -10.31 14.74
C SER A 211 -17.04 -9.69 15.44
N LYS A 212 -16.90 -9.34 16.72
CA LYS A 212 -17.90 -8.60 17.49
C LYS A 212 -17.28 -7.32 18.04
N SER A 213 -18.08 -6.27 18.06
CA SER A 213 -17.72 -5.01 18.71
C SER A 213 -17.63 -5.22 20.22
N ILE A 214 -16.48 -4.84 20.80
CA ILE A 214 -16.17 -5.07 22.22
C ILE A 214 -16.37 -3.81 23.03
N LYS A 215 -15.64 -2.75 22.70
CA LYS A 215 -15.65 -1.46 23.40
C LYS A 215 -15.12 -0.35 22.51
N SER A 216 -15.24 0.89 22.96
CA SER A 216 -14.55 2.01 22.31
C SER A 216 -13.04 1.82 22.39
N VAL A 217 -12.32 2.24 21.35
CA VAL A 217 -10.85 2.28 21.36
C VAL A 217 -10.31 3.22 22.44
N ARG A 218 -11.10 4.26 22.81
CA ARG A 218 -10.76 5.21 23.89
C ARG A 218 -10.68 4.56 25.27
N ASP A 219 -11.29 3.39 25.44
CA ASP A 219 -11.27 2.63 26.69
C ASP A 219 -10.11 1.62 26.75
N ILE A 220 -9.21 1.63 25.77
CA ILE A 220 -8.03 0.77 25.76
C ILE A 220 -6.89 1.48 26.50
N LYS A 221 -6.25 0.73 27.40
CA LYS A 221 -5.11 1.17 28.19
C LYS A 221 -3.94 0.21 28.00
N ASP A 222 -2.72 0.72 28.11
CA ASP A 222 -1.49 -0.09 28.18
C ASP A 222 -1.39 -0.82 29.53
N GLU A 223 -0.34 -1.64 29.70
CA GLU A 223 -0.06 -2.36 30.95
C GLU A 223 0.14 -1.45 32.18
N ASN A 224 0.43 -0.17 31.96
CA ASN A 224 0.63 0.84 33.01
C ASN A 224 -0.65 1.65 33.29
N GLY A 225 -1.75 1.37 32.58
CA GLY A 225 -3.02 2.07 32.74
C GLY A 225 -3.15 3.38 31.96
N ASN A 226 -2.20 3.71 31.08
CA ASN A 226 -2.26 4.90 30.24
C ASN A 226 -3.14 4.68 29.01
N PHE A 227 -3.83 5.72 28.57
CA PHE A 227 -4.56 5.68 27.30
C PHE A 227 -3.59 5.65 26.12
N VAL A 228 -3.97 4.90 25.09
CA VAL A 228 -3.15 4.70 23.88
C VAL A 228 -3.87 5.03 22.58
N TYR A 229 -5.18 5.32 22.63
CA TYR A 229 -5.97 5.71 21.46
C TYR A 229 -6.78 6.98 21.70
N PRO A 230 -6.98 7.81 20.65
CA PRO A 230 -6.50 7.63 19.27
C PRO A 230 -4.97 7.76 19.19
N TRP A 231 -4.32 6.83 18.47
CA TRP A 231 -2.86 6.60 18.58
C TRP A 231 -2.02 7.82 18.20
N LYS A 232 -2.56 8.70 17.34
CA LYS A 232 -1.89 9.92 16.90
C LYS A 232 -1.54 10.87 18.06
N ASP A 233 -2.34 10.87 19.13
CA ASP A 233 -2.21 11.78 20.28
C ASP A 233 -1.20 11.24 21.30
N TYR A 234 -0.90 9.94 21.25
CA TYR A 234 -0.03 9.23 22.21
C TYR A 234 1.27 8.70 21.59
N LEU A 235 1.45 8.87 20.28
CA LEU A 235 2.63 8.41 19.55
C LEU A 235 3.86 9.27 19.90
N LYS A 236 4.76 8.70 20.70
CA LYS A 236 6.04 9.34 21.09
C LYS A 236 7.12 9.24 20.02
N GLU A 237 7.10 8.18 19.24
CA GLU A 237 8.12 7.90 18.22
C GLU A 237 7.94 8.83 17.02
N PHE A 238 8.99 9.54 16.62
CA PHE A 238 8.97 10.32 15.39
C PHE A 238 8.84 9.39 14.18
N ARG A 239 7.76 9.55 13.42
CA ARG A 239 7.44 8.77 12.22
C ARG A 239 7.21 9.65 10.99
N GLY A 240 7.55 10.94 11.10
CA GLY A 240 7.43 11.94 10.04
C GLY A 240 5.99 12.36 9.74
N TYR A 241 5.05 12.13 10.66
CA TYR A 241 3.67 12.58 10.48
C TYR A 241 3.58 14.12 10.48
N PRO A 242 2.61 14.74 9.78
CA PRO A 242 2.54 16.20 9.65
C PRO A 242 2.39 16.97 10.96
N TRP A 243 1.93 16.32 12.03
CA TRP A 243 1.76 16.93 13.36
C TRP A 243 2.95 16.69 14.29
N GLN A 244 3.94 15.91 13.88
CA GLN A 244 5.13 15.65 14.68
C GLN A 244 6.18 16.70 14.37
N GLU A 245 6.64 17.40 15.40
CA GLU A 245 7.83 18.24 15.28
C GLU A 245 9.06 17.34 15.11
N GLU A 246 9.94 17.70 14.19
CA GLU A 246 11.23 17.04 14.06
C GLU A 246 12.06 17.43 15.29
N HIS A 247 11.97 16.63 16.36
CA HIS A 247 12.91 16.70 17.45
C HIS A 247 14.25 16.21 16.93
N THR A 248 15.00 17.13 16.34
CA THR A 248 16.43 17.00 16.12
C THR A 248 17.08 16.93 17.49
N GLU A 249 17.13 15.73 18.08
CA GLU A 249 18.07 15.46 19.16
C GLU A 249 19.47 15.74 18.60
N LYS A 250 20.09 16.79 19.16
CA LYS A 250 21.46 17.24 18.87
C LYS A 250 22.49 16.22 19.34
#